data_AF-A0A8S9QMC4-F1
#
_entry.id   AF-A0A8S9QMC4-F1
#
_cell.length_a   1.000
_cell.length_b   1.000
_cell.length_c   1.000
_cell.angle_alpha   90.00
_cell.angle_beta   90.00
_cell.angle_gamma   90.00
#
_symmetry.space_group_name_H-M   'P 1'
#
loop_
_entity.id
_entity.type
_entity.pdbx_description
1 polymer ?
#
loop_
_entity_poly.entity_id
_entity_poly.type
_entity_poly.pdbx_seq_one_letter_code
_entity_poly.pdbx_strand_id
1 'polypeptide(L)'
;MYSQFLLEFIREKLGKWFWKRREDALSLPTQHSRGVEYLLAVRSEIADTMTVQPIDGWRFFVKGGKMDCVVDLEHGKCDCGVYAVEKIPCSHAIAAGTSAGLHISTLVCPVYSKDFLFAGYSENIYPCVGQQVEERTCFPPDVKRGPGRQKKSRWQSWLELSRMRGCKPRKQHRVYRCSKCKETGHTKPQCKN
;
A
#
# COMPACT_ATOMS: atom_id res chain seq x y z
N MET A 1 4.04 -28.86 19.86
CA MET A 1 4.07 -27.85 20.95
C MET A 1 4.23 -26.38 20.50
N TYR A 2 5.07 -26.05 19.51
CA TYR A 2 5.27 -24.63 19.09
C TYR A 2 4.08 -23.99 18.35
N SER A 3 3.24 -24.79 17.68
CA SER A 3 2.09 -24.27 16.91
C SER A 3 1.00 -23.68 17.81
N GLN A 4 0.74 -24.29 18.97
CA GLN A 4 -0.35 -23.87 19.85
C GLN A 4 -0.08 -22.54 20.55
N PHE A 5 1.18 -22.29 20.97
CA PHE A 5 1.57 -21.00 21.53
C PHE A 5 1.43 -19.86 20.52
N LEU A 6 1.86 -20.09 19.27
CA LEU A 6 1.74 -19.09 18.21
C LEU A 6 0.28 -18.77 17.89
N LEU A 7 -0.57 -19.78 17.79
CA LEU A 7 -2.00 -19.58 17.52
C LEU A 7 -2.70 -18.82 18.64
N GLU A 8 -2.42 -19.16 19.90
CA GLU A 8 -2.96 -18.40 21.05
C GLU A 8 -2.46 -16.96 21.08
N PHE A 9 -1.17 -16.73 20.78
CA PHE A 9 -0.64 -15.37 20.67
C PHE A 9 -1.34 -14.57 19.57
N ILE A 10 -1.50 -15.13 18.38
CA ILE A 10 -2.22 -14.47 17.27
C ILE A 10 -3.66 -14.18 17.67
N ARG A 11 -4.35 -15.17 18.25
CA ARG A 11 -5.73 -15.05 18.71
C ARG A 11 -5.89 -13.95 19.76
N GLU A 12 -5.00 -13.87 20.75
CA GLU A 12 -5.00 -12.79 21.76
C GLU A 12 -4.80 -11.41 21.12
N LYS A 13 -3.86 -11.29 20.18
CA LYS A 13 -3.59 -10.02 19.48
C LYS A 13 -4.78 -9.58 18.64
N LEU A 14 -5.35 -10.49 17.84
CA LEU A 14 -6.51 -10.19 17.03
C LEU A 14 -7.73 -9.87 17.90
N GLY A 15 -7.96 -10.61 18.99
CA GLY A 15 -9.06 -10.35 19.91
C GLY A 15 -8.99 -8.95 20.53
N LYS A 16 -7.82 -8.55 21.04
CA LYS A 16 -7.58 -7.18 21.53
C LYS A 16 -7.80 -6.13 20.46
N TRP A 17 -7.37 -6.41 19.23
CA TRP A 17 -7.50 -5.47 18.11
C TRP A 17 -8.95 -5.29 17.66
N PHE A 18 -9.72 -6.39 17.54
CA PHE A 18 -11.13 -6.37 17.17
C PHE A 18 -11.97 -5.64 18.22
N TRP A 19 -11.73 -5.93 19.50
CA TRP A 19 -12.35 -5.21 20.61
C TRP A 19 -12.13 -3.70 20.50
N LYS A 20 -10.86 -3.29 20.37
CA LYS A 20 -10.49 -1.88 20.29
C LYS A 20 -11.10 -1.20 19.07
N ARG A 21 -11.10 -1.85 17.91
CA ARG A 21 -11.71 -1.36 16.66
C ARG A 21 -13.20 -1.10 16.82
N ARG A 22 -13.94 -1.96 17.52
CA ARG A 22 -15.37 -1.75 17.81
C ARG A 22 -15.59 -0.55 18.73
N GLU A 23 -14.84 -0.45 19.82
CA GLU A 23 -14.91 0.72 20.72
C GLU A 23 -14.61 2.02 19.97
N ASP A 24 -13.53 2.01 19.18
CA ASP A 24 -13.14 3.17 18.38
C ASP A 24 -14.24 3.57 17.40
N ALA A 25 -14.84 2.59 16.69
CA ALA A 25 -15.98 2.83 15.81
C ALA A 25 -17.16 3.45 16.58
N LEU A 26 -17.57 2.86 17.70
CA LEU A 26 -18.67 3.37 18.53
C LEU A 26 -18.40 4.79 19.07
N SER A 27 -17.14 5.11 19.36
CA SER A 27 -16.72 6.43 19.85
C SER A 27 -16.64 7.52 18.79
N LEU A 28 -16.79 7.19 17.49
CA LEU A 28 -16.80 8.19 16.43
C LEU A 28 -18.00 9.13 16.58
N PRO A 29 -17.78 10.46 16.61
CA PRO A 29 -18.87 11.44 16.70
C PRO A 29 -19.53 11.73 15.33
N THR A 30 -18.86 11.38 14.23
CA THR A 30 -19.26 11.65 12.85
C THR A 30 -19.68 10.36 12.13
N GLN A 31 -20.23 10.51 10.92
CA GLN A 31 -20.67 9.38 10.10
C GLN A 31 -19.51 8.52 9.59
N HIS A 32 -18.37 9.13 9.28
CA HIS A 32 -17.20 8.42 8.73
C HIS A 32 -16.02 8.42 9.71
N SER A 33 -15.01 7.61 9.39
CA SER A 33 -13.76 7.61 10.16
C SER A 33 -13.07 8.99 10.16
N ARG A 34 -12.32 9.32 11.22
CA ARG A 34 -11.60 10.61 11.35
C ARG A 34 -10.73 10.96 10.14
N GLY A 35 -10.08 9.97 9.53
CA GLY A 35 -9.24 10.17 8.34
C GLY A 35 -10.05 10.55 7.10
N VAL A 36 -11.25 9.99 6.94
CA VAL A 36 -12.16 10.33 5.85
C VAL A 36 -12.73 11.72 6.06
N GLU A 37 -13.21 12.05 7.27
CA GLU A 37 -13.70 13.40 7.59
C GLU A 37 -12.64 14.48 7.35
N TYR A 38 -11.39 14.20 7.74
CA TYR A 38 -10.26 15.09 7.44
C TYR A 38 -10.03 15.28 5.94
N LEU A 39 -10.07 14.20 5.15
CA LEU A 39 -9.94 14.28 3.70
C LEU A 39 -11.09 15.07 3.07
N LEU A 40 -12.32 14.89 3.54
CA LEU A 40 -13.47 15.65 3.07
C LEU A 40 -13.30 17.14 3.36
N ALA A 41 -12.91 17.51 4.58
CA ALA A 41 -12.67 18.92 4.94
C ALA A 41 -11.63 19.58 4.01
N VAL A 42 -10.46 18.96 3.82
CA VAL A 42 -9.41 19.49 2.94
C VAL A 42 -9.87 19.58 1.48
N ARG A 43 -10.63 18.57 0.99
CA ARG A 43 -11.11 18.56 -0.40
C ARG A 43 -12.23 19.56 -0.63
N SER A 44 -13.04 19.85 0.38
CA SER A 44 -14.10 20.87 0.33
C SER A 44 -13.53 22.27 0.15
N GLU A 45 -12.45 22.62 0.87
CA GLU A 45 -11.78 23.92 0.69
C GLU A 45 -11.33 24.15 -0.76
N ILE A 46 -10.84 23.10 -1.42
CA ILE A 46 -10.45 23.16 -2.84
C ILE A 46 -11.68 23.21 -3.74
N ALA A 47 -12.73 22.44 -3.41
CA ALA A 47 -13.98 22.41 -4.17
C ALA A 47 -14.67 23.78 -4.23
N ASP A 48 -14.59 24.57 -3.15
CA ASP A 48 -15.17 25.92 -3.05
C ASP A 48 -14.56 26.91 -4.06
N THR A 49 -13.36 26.63 -4.56
CA THR A 49 -12.68 27.44 -5.58
C THR A 49 -13.04 27.06 -7.02
N MET A 50 -13.81 25.99 -7.21
CA MET A 50 -14.14 25.45 -8.53
C MET A 50 -15.43 26.04 -9.09
N THR A 51 -15.58 25.96 -10.41
CA THR A 51 -16.84 26.33 -11.08
C THR A 51 -17.48 25.09 -11.69
N VAL A 52 -18.79 24.96 -11.56
CA VAL A 52 -19.54 23.76 -11.97
C VAL A 52 -20.51 24.12 -13.09
N GLN A 53 -20.54 23.30 -14.13
CA GLN A 53 -21.50 23.37 -15.22
C GLN A 53 -22.25 22.03 -15.30
N PRO A 54 -23.57 22.01 -15.06
CA PRO A 54 -24.37 20.79 -15.24
C PRO A 54 -24.34 20.31 -16.69
N ILE A 55 -24.19 19.01 -16.90
CA ILE A 55 -24.31 18.35 -18.23
C ILE A 55 -25.68 17.67 -18.32
N ASP A 56 -26.01 16.84 -17.32
CA ASP A 56 -27.31 16.17 -17.19
C ASP A 56 -27.68 16.04 -15.69
N GLY A 57 -28.65 15.20 -15.34
CA GLY A 57 -29.12 15.04 -13.95
C GLY A 57 -28.08 14.49 -12.97
N TRP A 58 -27.03 13.80 -13.45
CA TRP A 58 -26.02 13.16 -12.61
C TRP A 58 -24.58 13.50 -13.02
N ARG A 59 -24.40 14.16 -14.17
CA ARG A 59 -23.10 14.50 -14.74
C ARG A 59 -22.85 16.00 -14.77
N PHE A 60 -21.62 16.36 -14.42
CA PHE A 60 -21.20 17.75 -14.27
C PHE A 60 -19.81 17.94 -14.89
N PHE A 61 -19.62 19.05 -15.58
CA PHE A 61 -18.30 19.53 -15.97
C PHE A 61 -17.81 20.51 -14.91
N VAL A 62 -16.71 20.19 -14.25
CA VAL A 62 -16.14 20.98 -13.16
C VAL A 62 -14.81 21.56 -13.61
N LYS A 63 -14.69 22.90 -13.58
CA LYS A 63 -13.47 23.62 -13.92
C LYS A 63 -12.69 24.04 -12.68
N GLY A 64 -11.38 23.89 -12.72
CA GLY A 64 -10.47 24.28 -11.63
C GLY A 64 -9.72 23.12 -10.98
N GLY A 65 -8.99 23.44 -9.90
CA GLY A 65 -8.04 22.50 -9.29
C GLY A 65 -6.84 22.25 -10.20
N LYS A 66 -6.45 20.97 -10.34
CA LYS A 66 -5.31 20.59 -11.20
C LYS A 66 -5.68 20.51 -12.69
N MET A 67 -6.92 20.14 -12.98
CA MET A 67 -7.46 19.96 -14.33
C MET A 67 -8.98 19.99 -14.27
N ASP A 68 -9.59 20.42 -15.37
CA ASP A 68 -11.04 20.33 -15.55
C ASP A 68 -11.44 18.86 -15.71
N CYS A 69 -12.59 18.48 -15.13
CA CYS A 69 -13.03 17.10 -15.08
C CYS A 69 -14.52 16.99 -15.36
N VAL A 70 -14.91 15.92 -16.05
CA VAL A 70 -16.29 15.41 -16.00
C VAL A 70 -16.43 14.53 -14.76
N VAL A 71 -17.49 14.78 -14.00
CA VAL A 71 -17.90 14.02 -12.82
C VAL A 71 -19.21 13.32 -13.12
N ASP A 72 -19.30 12.04 -12.77
CA ASP A 72 -20.53 11.24 -12.81
C ASP A 72 -20.84 10.81 -11.37
N LEU A 73 -21.83 11.47 -10.75
CA LEU A 73 -22.21 11.25 -9.35
C LEU A 73 -23.00 9.95 -9.15
N GLU A 74 -23.73 9.50 -10.17
CA GLU A 74 -24.49 8.23 -10.12
C GLU A 74 -23.55 7.03 -10.00
N HIS A 75 -22.44 7.04 -10.75
CA HIS A 75 -21.47 5.94 -10.75
C HIS A 75 -20.27 6.17 -9.84
N GLY A 76 -20.22 7.31 -9.13
CA GLY A 76 -19.10 7.68 -8.27
C GLY A 76 -17.77 7.80 -9.02
N LYS A 77 -17.76 8.49 -10.16
CA LYS A 77 -16.60 8.63 -11.05
C LYS A 77 -16.24 10.09 -11.29
N CYS A 78 -14.96 10.32 -11.53
CA CYS A 78 -14.41 11.61 -11.95
C CYS A 78 -13.20 11.33 -12.86
N ASP A 79 -13.02 12.15 -13.89
CA ASP A 79 -11.89 12.04 -14.82
C ASP A 79 -10.51 12.13 -14.14
N CYS A 80 -10.43 12.76 -12.95
CA CYS A 80 -9.20 12.76 -12.16
C CYS A 80 -8.83 11.37 -11.60
N GLY A 81 -9.72 10.38 -11.70
CA GLY A 81 -9.54 8.99 -11.28
C GLY A 81 -9.66 8.74 -9.77
N VAL A 82 -9.49 9.77 -8.95
CA VAL A 82 -9.47 9.66 -7.48
C VAL A 82 -10.78 9.07 -6.94
N TYR A 83 -11.92 9.59 -7.36
CA TYR A 83 -13.21 9.15 -6.82
C TYR A 83 -13.51 7.68 -7.12
N ALA A 84 -13.19 7.23 -8.33
CA ALA A 84 -13.41 5.85 -8.74
C ALA A 84 -12.53 4.85 -7.96
N VAL A 85 -11.31 5.24 -7.58
CA VAL A 85 -10.34 4.40 -6.88
C VAL A 85 -10.56 4.42 -5.37
N GLU A 86 -10.62 5.61 -4.78
CA GLU A 86 -10.73 5.76 -3.33
C GLU A 86 -12.15 5.55 -2.82
N LYS A 87 -13.17 5.65 -3.69
CA LYS A 87 -14.58 5.62 -3.30
C LYS A 87 -14.96 6.70 -2.26
N ILE A 88 -14.12 7.73 -2.15
CA ILE A 88 -14.30 8.96 -1.39
C ILE A 88 -14.31 10.08 -2.43
N PRO A 89 -15.26 11.03 -2.39
CA PRO A 89 -15.33 12.09 -3.39
C PRO A 89 -14.02 12.90 -3.42
N CYS A 90 -13.54 13.19 -4.62
CA CYS A 90 -12.48 14.17 -4.84
C CYS A 90 -13.05 15.59 -4.78
N SER A 91 -12.21 16.62 -4.80
CA SER A 91 -12.68 18.02 -4.78
C SER A 91 -13.66 18.34 -5.92
N HIS A 92 -13.42 17.80 -7.13
CA HIS A 92 -14.38 17.93 -8.24
C HIS A 92 -15.75 17.30 -7.93
N ALA A 93 -15.76 16.11 -7.34
CA ALA A 93 -17.00 15.41 -7.00
C ALA A 93 -17.74 16.10 -5.85
N ILE A 94 -17.02 16.69 -4.90
CA ILE A 94 -17.60 17.55 -3.86
C ILE A 94 -18.26 18.78 -4.50
N ALA A 95 -17.56 19.49 -5.38
CA ALA A 95 -18.10 20.67 -6.06
C ALA A 95 -19.38 20.34 -6.85
N ALA A 96 -19.35 19.25 -7.63
CA ALA A 96 -20.51 18.76 -8.36
C ALA A 96 -21.67 18.38 -7.43
N GLY A 97 -21.38 17.66 -6.33
CA GLY A 97 -22.37 17.27 -5.33
C GLY A 97 -23.04 18.46 -4.64
N THR A 98 -22.25 19.47 -4.24
CA THR A 98 -22.76 20.72 -3.67
C THR A 98 -23.65 21.46 -4.68
N SER A 99 -23.23 21.53 -5.96
CA SER A 99 -24.06 22.10 -7.03
C SER A 99 -25.35 21.32 -7.28
N ALA A 100 -25.37 20.02 -7.02
CA ALA A 100 -26.55 19.16 -7.12
C ALA A 100 -27.43 19.20 -5.85
N GLY A 101 -27.04 19.94 -4.81
CA GLY A 101 -27.74 20.00 -3.52
C GLY A 101 -27.62 18.71 -2.70
N LEU A 102 -26.63 17.85 -2.98
CA LEU A 102 -26.38 16.62 -2.25
C LEU A 102 -25.48 16.88 -1.04
N HIS A 103 -25.79 16.22 0.06
CA HIS A 103 -24.93 16.27 1.24
C HIS A 103 -23.65 15.46 0.99
N ILE A 104 -22.48 16.03 1.26
CA ILE A 104 -21.18 15.40 0.95
C ILE A 104 -21.07 13.98 1.51
N SER A 105 -21.64 13.73 2.70
CA SER A 105 -21.57 12.41 3.33
C SER A 105 -22.28 11.30 2.53
N THR A 106 -23.28 11.63 1.70
CA THR A 106 -23.98 10.66 0.85
C THR A 106 -23.18 10.25 -0.38
N LEU A 107 -22.13 11.01 -0.71
CA LEU A 107 -21.22 10.73 -1.84
C LEU A 107 -20.09 9.78 -1.45
N VAL A 108 -19.86 9.59 -0.15
CA VAL A 108 -18.84 8.67 0.38
C VAL A 108 -19.37 7.24 0.33
N CYS A 109 -18.55 6.30 -0.11
CA CYS A 109 -18.95 4.90 -0.13
C CYS A 109 -19.27 4.38 1.29
N PRO A 110 -20.39 3.66 1.48
CA PRO A 110 -20.83 3.16 2.78
C PRO A 110 -19.78 2.35 3.55
N VAL A 111 -18.81 1.73 2.87
CA VAL A 111 -17.71 0.97 3.51
C VAL A 111 -16.87 1.81 4.48
N TYR A 112 -16.88 3.14 4.33
CA TYR A 112 -16.17 4.08 5.22
C TYR A 112 -17.01 4.60 6.38
N SER A 113 -18.30 4.22 6.43
CA SER A 113 -19.18 4.62 7.51
C SER A 113 -18.83 3.91 8.82
N LYS A 114 -19.20 4.56 9.92
CA LYS A 114 -19.12 4.02 11.28
C LYS A 114 -19.80 2.65 11.39
N ASP A 115 -20.95 2.48 10.76
CA ASP A 115 -21.74 1.25 10.84
C ASP A 115 -21.03 0.09 10.16
N PHE A 116 -20.48 0.30 8.96
CA PHE A 116 -19.69 -0.72 8.26
C PHE A 116 -18.37 -1.01 8.97
N LEU A 117 -17.73 0.01 9.55
CA LEU A 117 -16.53 -0.18 10.36
C LEU A 117 -16.84 -1.07 11.58
N PHE A 118 -17.93 -0.82 12.29
CA PHE A 118 -18.34 -1.66 13.41
C PHE A 118 -18.70 -3.08 12.94
N ALA A 119 -19.50 -3.21 11.88
CA ALA A 119 -19.92 -4.49 11.32
C ALA A 119 -18.73 -5.37 10.90
N GLY A 120 -17.70 -4.76 10.29
CA GLY A 120 -16.48 -5.46 9.88
C GLY A 120 -15.67 -6.07 11.04
N TYR A 121 -15.89 -5.59 12.28
CA TYR A 121 -15.26 -6.13 13.49
C TYR A 121 -16.28 -6.70 14.47
N SER A 122 -17.51 -6.97 14.05
CA SER A 122 -18.60 -7.43 14.94
C SER A 122 -18.32 -8.79 15.58
N GLU A 123 -17.66 -9.68 14.86
CA GLU A 123 -17.37 -11.04 15.32
C GLU A 123 -16.40 -11.09 16.51
N ASN A 124 -16.64 -12.06 17.39
CA ASN A 124 -15.80 -12.30 18.56
C ASN A 124 -14.80 -13.42 18.29
N ILE A 125 -13.56 -13.20 18.74
CA ILE A 125 -12.49 -14.19 18.63
C ILE A 125 -12.38 -14.96 19.95
N TYR A 126 -13.05 -16.11 19.98
CA TYR A 126 -13.11 -16.98 21.16
C TYR A 126 -11.78 -17.72 21.41
N PRO A 127 -11.48 -18.11 22.65
CA PRO A 127 -10.36 -18.99 22.95
C PRO A 127 -10.58 -20.38 22.35
N CYS A 128 -9.51 -21.02 21.86
CA CYS A 128 -9.56 -22.38 21.35
C CYS A 128 -9.47 -23.38 22.51
N VAL A 129 -10.52 -23.46 23.33
CA VAL A 129 -10.56 -24.42 24.46
C VAL A 129 -11.08 -25.77 23.98
N GLY A 130 -10.28 -26.83 24.12
CA GLY A 130 -10.72 -28.21 23.87
C GLY A 130 -10.77 -28.66 22.40
N GLN A 131 -10.35 -27.81 21.46
CA GLN A 131 -10.31 -28.20 20.04
C GLN A 131 -9.02 -28.99 19.76
N GLN A 132 -9.17 -30.28 19.43
CA GLN A 132 -8.08 -31.12 18.92
C GLN A 132 -7.68 -30.57 17.54
N VAL A 133 -6.71 -29.65 17.51
CA VAL A 133 -6.10 -29.21 16.26
C VAL A 133 -5.27 -30.37 15.75
N GLU A 134 -5.68 -30.96 14.61
CA GLU A 134 -4.85 -31.97 13.93
C GLU A 134 -3.44 -31.41 13.75
N GLU A 135 -2.44 -32.14 14.25
CA GLU A 135 -1.04 -31.75 14.11
C GLU A 135 -0.64 -31.93 12.64
N ARG A 136 -0.85 -30.88 11.84
CA ARG A 136 -0.45 -30.83 10.44
C ARG A 136 0.90 -30.14 10.31
N THR A 137 1.80 -30.78 9.59
CA THR A 137 3.09 -30.20 9.22
C THR A 137 2.87 -29.08 8.20
N CYS A 138 2.95 -27.83 8.64
CA CYS A 138 2.94 -26.67 7.75
C CYS A 138 4.32 -26.50 7.12
N PHE A 139 4.46 -26.88 5.86
CA PHE A 139 5.64 -26.51 5.08
C PHE A 139 5.59 -25.01 4.73
N PRO A 140 6.75 -24.33 4.68
CA PRO A 140 6.79 -22.98 4.14
C PRO A 140 6.19 -22.97 2.73
N PRO A 141 5.47 -21.90 2.34
CA PRO A 141 4.90 -21.81 1.01
C PRO A 141 5.99 -21.95 -0.06
N ASP A 142 5.70 -22.68 -1.13
CA ASP A 142 6.61 -22.82 -2.27
C ASP A 142 6.87 -21.46 -2.90
N VAL A 143 8.05 -20.91 -2.63
CA VAL A 143 8.45 -19.61 -3.17
C VAL A 143 8.83 -19.78 -4.64
N LYS A 144 7.87 -19.57 -5.54
CA LYS A 144 8.17 -19.44 -6.97
C LYS A 144 8.98 -18.15 -7.19
N ARG A 145 10.12 -18.28 -7.88
CA ARG A 145 10.92 -17.12 -8.27
C ARG A 145 10.15 -16.31 -9.31
N GLY A 146 9.98 -15.02 -9.08
CA GLY A 146 9.40 -14.13 -10.09
C GLY A 146 10.24 -14.11 -11.38
N PRO A 147 9.61 -13.87 -12.54
CA PRO A 147 10.33 -13.73 -13.81
C PRO A 147 11.32 -12.56 -13.73
N GLY A 148 12.57 -12.80 -14.16
CA GLY A 148 13.60 -11.77 -14.19
C GLY A 148 15.00 -12.24 -13.80
N ARG A 149 15.96 -11.32 -13.91
CA ARG A 149 17.38 -11.58 -13.62
C ARG A 149 17.58 -11.78 -12.11
N GLN A 150 18.06 -12.96 -11.72
CA GLN A 150 18.41 -13.25 -10.34
C GLN A 150 19.53 -12.29 -9.87
N LYS A 151 19.34 -11.69 -8.69
CA LYS A 151 20.40 -10.93 -8.04
C LYS A 151 21.55 -11.90 -7.73
N LYS A 152 22.77 -11.56 -8.15
CA LYS A 152 23.97 -12.39 -7.92
C LYS A 152 24.35 -12.50 -6.44
N SER A 153 23.84 -11.60 -5.60
CA SER A 153 24.06 -11.62 -4.16
C SER A 153 22.77 -11.27 -3.40
N ARG A 154 22.63 -11.87 -2.22
CA ARG A 154 21.63 -11.48 -1.23
C ARG A 154 21.99 -10.11 -0.64
N TRP A 155 20.97 -9.31 -0.29
CA TRP A 155 21.17 -8.11 0.51
C TRP A 155 21.68 -8.53 1.90
N GLN A 156 22.88 -8.07 2.24
CA GLN A 156 23.46 -8.31 3.55
C GLN A 156 22.75 -7.43 4.57
N SER A 157 22.43 -7.99 5.74
CA SER A 157 21.85 -7.20 6.83
C SER A 157 22.88 -6.20 7.37
N TRP A 158 22.42 -5.20 8.12
CA TRP A 158 23.31 -4.24 8.77
C TRP A 158 24.37 -4.94 9.64
N LEU A 159 23.97 -6.00 10.36
CA LEU A 159 24.85 -6.82 11.21
C LEU A 159 25.93 -7.58 10.42
N GLU A 160 25.63 -7.99 9.19
CA GLU A 160 26.60 -8.66 8.32
C GLU A 160 27.61 -7.68 7.74
N LEU A 161 27.14 -6.50 7.31
CA LEU A 161 27.98 -5.43 6.78
C LEU A 161 28.95 -4.88 7.82
N SER A 162 28.49 -4.73 9.06
CA SER A 162 29.29 -4.18 10.15
C SER A 162 30.41 -5.10 10.62
N ARG A 163 30.29 -6.43 10.39
CA ARG A 163 31.35 -7.44 10.62
C ARG A 163 32.42 -7.49 9.54
N MET A 164 32.17 -6.91 8.36
CA MET A 164 33.09 -6.90 7.21
C MET A 164 33.98 -5.64 7.12
N ARG A 165 33.99 -4.79 8.17
CA ARG A 165 34.82 -3.58 8.21
C ARG A 165 36.30 -3.93 8.33
N GLY A 166 37.04 -3.85 7.21
CA GLY A 166 38.51 -4.00 7.17
C GLY A 166 39.03 -4.82 5.99
N CYS A 167 38.23 -5.76 5.48
CA CYS A 167 38.59 -6.60 4.34
C CYS A 167 37.85 -6.15 3.07
N LYS A 168 38.26 -5.03 2.48
CA LYS A 168 37.86 -4.74 1.09
C LYS A 168 38.63 -5.71 0.19
N PRO A 169 38.00 -6.56 -0.63
CA PRO A 169 38.72 -7.32 -1.63
C PRO A 169 39.35 -6.33 -2.61
N ARG A 170 40.66 -6.08 -2.48
CA ARG A 170 41.44 -5.31 -3.45
C ARG A 170 41.40 -6.12 -4.75
N LYS A 171 40.89 -5.53 -5.84
CA LYS A 171 41.03 -6.13 -7.17
C LYS A 171 42.52 -6.36 -7.40
N GLN A 172 42.96 -7.62 -7.39
CA GLN A 172 44.30 -7.96 -7.82
C GLN A 172 44.42 -7.52 -9.29
N HIS A 173 45.40 -6.67 -9.59
CA HIS A 173 45.64 -6.26 -10.98
C HIS A 173 45.93 -7.52 -11.79
N ARG A 174 45.12 -7.76 -12.82
CA ARG A 174 45.30 -8.88 -13.74
C ARG A 174 46.69 -8.74 -14.37
N VAL A 175 47.57 -9.71 -14.15
CA VAL A 175 48.91 -9.71 -14.75
C VAL A 175 48.74 -9.81 -16.27
N TYR A 176 49.18 -8.78 -16.98
CA TYR A 176 49.05 -8.69 -18.43
C TYR A 176 50.06 -9.64 -19.11
N ARG A 177 49.58 -10.38 -20.11
CA ARG A 177 50.38 -11.31 -20.94
C ARG A 177 50.52 -10.74 -22.34
N CYS A 178 51.71 -10.86 -22.92
CA CYS A 178 51.96 -10.48 -24.31
C CYS A 178 51.05 -11.27 -25.24
N SER A 179 50.35 -10.60 -26.15
CA SER A 179 49.41 -11.27 -27.07
C SER A 179 50.09 -12.13 -28.15
N LYS A 180 51.41 -11.99 -28.35
CA LYS A 180 52.20 -12.76 -29.31
C LYS A 180 52.79 -14.04 -28.69
N CYS A 181 53.61 -13.92 -27.64
CA CYS A 181 54.27 -15.08 -27.00
C CYS A 181 53.56 -15.59 -25.73
N LYS A 182 52.51 -14.91 -25.25
CA LYS A 182 51.74 -15.24 -24.03
C LYS A 182 52.52 -15.17 -22.71
N GLU A 183 53.78 -14.73 -22.74
CA GLU A 183 54.58 -14.49 -21.54
C GLU A 183 54.21 -13.17 -20.85
N THR A 184 54.42 -13.10 -19.54
CA THR A 184 54.20 -11.90 -18.74
C THR A 184 55.45 -11.02 -18.71
N GLY A 185 55.28 -9.71 -18.50
CA GLY A 185 56.40 -8.79 -18.28
C GLY A 185 56.80 -7.92 -19.48
N HIS A 186 56.15 -8.10 -20.63
CA HIS A 186 56.31 -7.20 -21.77
C HIS A 186 55.02 -7.11 -22.60
N THR A 187 54.94 -6.10 -23.47
CA THR A 187 53.82 -5.89 -24.39
C THR A 187 54.20 -6.29 -25.82
N LYS A 188 53.20 -6.52 -26.68
CA LYS A 188 53.39 -6.96 -28.08
C LYS A 188 54.48 -6.19 -28.86
N PRO A 189 54.61 -4.85 -28.74
CA PRO A 189 55.64 -4.09 -29.46
C PRO A 189 57.08 -4.40 -29.03
N GLN A 190 57.27 -4.89 -27.81
CA GLN A 190 58.59 -5.20 -27.22
C GLN A 190 58.88 -6.71 -27.22
N CYS A 191 58.08 -7.50 -27.95
CA CYS A 191 58.27 -8.93 -28.06
C CYS A 191 59.45 -9.23 -28.99
N LYS A 192 60.44 -9.98 -28.50
CA LYS A 192 61.64 -10.38 -29.25
C LYS A 192 61.48 -11.67 -30.06
N ASN A 193 60.35 -12.36 -29.90
CA ASN A 193 59.88 -13.49 -30.72
C ASN A 193 58.89 -12.98 -31.76
#